data_AF-A0A970BUM5-F1
#
_entry.id   AF-A0A970BUM5-F1
#
_cell.length_a   1.000
_cell.length_b   1.000
_cell.length_c   1.000
_cell.angle_alpha   90.00
_cell.angle_beta   90.00
_cell.angle_gamma   90.00
#
_symmetry.space_group_name_H-M   'P 1'
#
loop_
_entity.id
_entity.type
_entity.pdbx_description
1 polymer ?
#
loop_
_entity_poly.entity_id
_entity_poly.type
_entity_poly.pdbx_seq_one_letter_code
_entity_poly.pdbx_strand_id
1 'polypeptide(L)'
;YLKVDHAEAEHLTGLGDPAAAARRLAEYGPREVVLTRSEGVLVWAEGQVHRAPFTPRSLAGRTGRGDTCFSTYVGWRLDHGAAEAARLAGAVTTLKQEKPGPWRGPLSAAREIIEAGR
;
A
#
# COMPACT_ATOMS: atom_id res chain seq x y z
N TYR A 1 5.76 -9.83 -7.94
CA TYR A 1 5.37 -8.65 -7.16
C TYR A 1 6.61 -7.93 -6.70
N LEU A 2 6.62 -6.61 -6.73
CA LEU A 2 7.69 -5.78 -6.16
C LEU A 2 7.09 -4.85 -5.12
N LYS A 3 7.70 -4.77 -3.93
CA LYS A 3 7.41 -3.73 -2.94
C LYS A 3 8.57 -2.74 -2.92
N VAL A 4 8.27 -1.45 -3.00
CA VAL A 4 9.23 -0.36 -2.82
C VAL A 4 8.60 0.78 -2.03
N ASP A 5 9.39 1.61 -1.39
CA ASP A 5 8.96 2.94 -0.99
C ASP A 5 9.28 4.01 -2.05
N HIS A 6 8.82 5.24 -1.82
CA HIS A 6 9.01 6.33 -2.77
C HIS A 6 10.49 6.64 -3.07
N ALA A 7 11.36 6.61 -2.06
CA ALA A 7 12.78 6.93 -2.23
C ALA A 7 13.50 5.79 -2.98
N GLU A 8 13.17 4.54 -2.67
CA GLU A 8 13.66 3.37 -3.40
C GLU A 8 13.20 3.42 -4.88
N ALA A 9 11.93 3.75 -5.13
CA ALA A 9 11.39 3.85 -6.48
C ALA A 9 12.05 4.97 -7.29
N GLU A 10 12.24 6.15 -6.69
CA GLU A 10 12.93 7.27 -7.33
C GLU A 10 14.39 6.91 -7.62
N HIS A 11 15.10 6.28 -6.68
CA HIS A 11 16.48 5.86 -6.87
C HIS A 11 16.63 4.85 -8.03
N LEU A 12 15.71 3.90 -8.16
CA LEU A 12 15.75 2.85 -9.19
C LEU A 12 15.31 3.33 -10.59
N THR A 13 14.56 4.42 -10.68
CA THR A 13 13.93 4.84 -11.95
C THR A 13 14.36 6.22 -12.42
N GLY A 14 14.88 7.07 -11.53
CA GLY A 14 15.11 8.50 -11.77
C GLY A 14 13.83 9.32 -11.85
N LEU A 15 12.66 8.78 -11.48
CA LEU A 15 11.36 9.42 -11.63
C LEU A 15 10.77 9.81 -10.27
N GLY A 16 10.49 11.10 -10.09
CA GLY A 16 9.84 11.62 -8.89
C GLY A 16 8.32 11.42 -8.85
N ASP A 17 7.65 11.24 -9.99
CA ASP A 17 6.21 10.89 -9.99
C ASP A 17 6.01 9.41 -9.64
N PRO A 18 5.26 9.07 -8.58
CA PRO A 18 5.10 7.68 -8.17
C PRO A 18 4.40 6.79 -9.19
N ALA A 19 3.47 7.32 -10.00
CA ALA A 19 2.78 6.51 -11.00
C ALA A 19 3.72 6.20 -12.18
N ALA A 20 4.51 7.17 -12.63
CA ALA A 20 5.55 6.99 -13.63
C ALA A 20 6.64 6.03 -13.14
N ALA A 21 7.11 6.18 -11.90
CA ALA A 21 8.06 5.26 -11.29
C ALA A 21 7.52 3.83 -11.22
N ALA A 22 6.28 3.64 -10.76
CA ALA A 22 5.67 2.31 -10.68
C ALA A 22 5.49 1.66 -12.07
N ARG A 23 5.12 2.44 -13.09
CA ARG A 23 5.06 1.96 -14.48
C ARG A 23 6.43 1.54 -15.00
N ARG A 24 7.47 2.37 -14.79
CA ARG A 24 8.85 2.02 -15.16
C ARG A 24 9.34 0.77 -14.45
N LEU A 25 9.06 0.63 -13.15
CA LEU A 25 9.43 -0.57 -12.39
C LEU A 25 8.73 -1.84 -12.92
N ALA A 26 7.51 -1.73 -13.43
CA ALA A 26 6.81 -2.86 -14.05
C ALA A 26 7.48 -3.34 -15.35
N GLU A 27 8.10 -2.41 -16.11
CA GLU A 27 8.89 -2.75 -17.31
C GLU A 27 10.11 -3.63 -16.99
N TYR A 28 10.56 -3.66 -15.71
CA TYR A 28 11.68 -4.50 -15.27
C TYR A 28 11.29 -5.95 -14.99
N GLY A 29 10.02 -6.33 -15.19
CA GLY A 29 9.52 -7.71 -15.07
C GLY A 29 8.51 -8.02 -13.96
N PRO A 30 8.38 -7.26 -12.84
CA PRO A 30 7.32 -7.47 -11.87
C PRO A 30 5.92 -7.30 -12.48
N ARG A 31 5.05 -8.30 -12.29
CA ARG A 31 3.64 -8.24 -12.72
C ARG A 31 2.84 -7.12 -12.05
N GLU A 32 3.19 -6.80 -10.81
CA GLU A 32 2.53 -5.76 -10.02
C GLU A 32 3.56 -5.09 -9.11
N VAL A 33 3.40 -3.78 -8.91
CA VAL A 33 4.28 -2.93 -8.10
C VAL A 33 3.46 -2.27 -7.00
N VAL A 34 3.86 -2.47 -5.75
CA VAL A 34 3.27 -1.86 -4.56
C VAL A 34 4.25 -0.81 -4.02
N LEU A 35 3.94 0.46 -4.26
CA LEU A 35 4.76 1.61 -3.89
C LEU A 35 4.14 2.31 -2.67
N THR A 36 4.85 2.32 -1.55
CA THR A 36 4.40 2.99 -0.32
C THR A 36 5.04 4.37 -0.14
N ARG A 37 4.27 5.32 0.36
CA ARG A 37 4.74 6.67 0.73
C ARG A 37 4.09 7.11 2.04
N SER A 38 4.47 8.27 2.56
CA SER A 38 3.96 8.79 3.85
C SER A 38 2.44 8.88 3.89
N GLU A 39 1.83 9.26 2.77
CA GLU A 39 0.41 9.56 2.63
C GLU A 39 -0.44 8.38 2.14
N GLY A 40 0.16 7.24 1.79
CA GLY A 40 -0.61 6.13 1.23
C GLY A 40 0.18 5.09 0.46
N VAL A 41 -0.57 4.24 -0.23
CA VAL A 41 -0.06 3.22 -1.16
C VAL A 41 -0.56 3.49 -2.56
N LEU A 42 0.34 3.30 -3.53
CA LEU A 42 0.05 3.22 -4.95
C LEU A 42 0.34 1.80 -5.41
N VAL A 43 -0.62 1.17 -6.07
CA VAL A 43 -0.47 -0.13 -6.69
C VAL A 43 -0.56 0.04 -8.20
N TRP A 44 0.45 -0.42 -8.93
CA TRP A 44 0.34 -0.66 -10.36
C TRP A 44 0.05 -2.15 -10.58
N ALA A 45 -1.07 -2.44 -11.22
CA ALA A 45 -1.50 -3.79 -11.57
C ALA A 45 -2.34 -3.75 -12.84
N GLU A 46 -2.16 -4.73 -13.73
CA GLU A 46 -2.99 -4.89 -14.93
C GLU A 46 -3.06 -3.62 -15.82
N GLY A 47 -1.96 -2.88 -15.90
CA GLY A 47 -1.89 -1.62 -16.66
C GLY A 47 -2.58 -0.42 -15.99
N GLN A 48 -3.17 -0.61 -14.81
CA GLN A 48 -3.89 0.41 -14.06
C GLN A 48 -3.16 0.83 -12.79
N VAL A 49 -3.48 2.05 -12.32
CA VAL A 49 -2.97 2.59 -11.07
C VAL A 49 -4.12 2.66 -10.07
N HIS A 50 -3.94 2.03 -8.91
CA HIS A 50 -4.85 2.08 -7.78
C HIS A 50 -4.17 2.79 -6.62
N ARG A 51 -4.93 3.57 -5.84
CA ARG A 51 -4.41 4.35 -4.73
C ARG A 51 -5.30 4.16 -3.50
N ALA A 52 -4.69 4.15 -2.33
CA ALA A 52 -5.40 4.23 -1.07
C ALA A 52 -4.60 5.10 -0.09
N PRO A 53 -5.26 6.01 0.65
CA PRO A 53 -4.58 6.89 1.57
C PRO A 53 -4.16 6.14 2.85
N PHE A 54 -3.20 6.74 3.57
CA PHE A 54 -2.95 6.45 4.97
C PHE A 54 -3.45 7.63 5.81
N THR A 55 -4.41 7.40 6.71
CA THR A 55 -4.99 8.45 7.58
C THR A 55 -4.94 8.09 9.06
N PRO A 56 -3.76 7.73 9.59
CA PRO A 56 -3.64 7.32 10.97
C PRO A 56 -3.82 8.52 11.91
N ARG A 57 -4.49 8.30 13.05
CA ARG A 57 -4.61 9.30 14.12
C ARG A 57 -3.31 9.52 14.89
N SER A 58 -2.35 8.60 14.75
CA SER A 58 -1.04 8.63 15.40
C SER A 58 -0.03 7.82 14.59
N LEU A 59 1.25 8.16 14.69
CA LEU A 59 2.36 7.43 14.05
C LEU A 59 3.16 6.55 15.02
N ALA A 60 2.64 6.32 16.23
CA ALA A 60 3.32 5.54 17.28
C ALA A 60 3.70 4.10 16.85
N GLY A 61 2.97 3.53 15.90
CA GLY A 61 3.14 2.19 15.34
C GLY A 61 3.76 2.12 13.95
N ARG A 62 4.43 3.18 13.47
CA ARG A 62 4.93 3.26 12.07
C ARG A 62 5.86 2.13 11.63
N THR A 63 6.60 1.51 12.55
CA THR A 63 7.51 0.40 12.24
C THR A 63 6.75 -0.82 11.72
N GLY A 64 7.23 -1.41 10.63
CA GLY A 64 6.60 -2.55 9.96
C GLY A 64 5.36 -2.20 9.11
N ARG A 65 5.06 -0.92 8.88
CA ARG A 65 3.90 -0.50 8.06
C ARG A 65 3.99 -0.98 6.61
N GLY A 66 5.21 -1.00 6.04
CA GLY A 66 5.45 -1.42 4.65
C GLY A 66 5.15 -2.90 4.48
N ASP A 67 5.64 -3.73 5.39
CA ASP A 67 5.36 -5.18 5.41
C ASP A 67 3.87 -5.43 5.62
N THR A 68 3.24 -4.72 6.57
CA THR A 68 1.79 -4.83 6.80
C THR A 68 1.00 -4.46 5.55
N CYS A 69 1.35 -3.36 4.88
CA CYS A 69 0.71 -2.93 3.63
C CYS A 69 0.83 -3.99 2.55
N PHE A 70 2.06 -4.49 2.33
CA PHE A 70 2.35 -5.44 1.28
C PHE A 70 1.71 -6.80 1.54
N SER A 71 1.82 -7.33 2.76
CA SER A 71 1.18 -8.58 3.17
C SER A 71 -0.34 -8.51 3.08
N THR A 72 -0.95 -7.38 3.47
CA THR A 72 -2.40 -7.18 3.31
C THR A 72 -2.79 -7.18 1.84
N TYR A 73 -2.04 -6.44 1.00
CA TYR A 73 -2.30 -6.38 -0.43
C TYR A 73 -2.24 -7.77 -1.07
N VAL A 74 -1.10 -8.46 -0.95
CA VAL A 74 -0.91 -9.77 -1.60
C VAL A 74 -1.87 -10.83 -1.04
N GLY A 75 -2.18 -10.77 0.26
CA GLY A 75 -3.14 -11.67 0.88
C GLY A 75 -4.56 -11.49 0.34
N TRP A 76 -5.05 -10.25 0.24
CA TRP A 76 -6.39 -9.98 -0.30
C TRP A 76 -6.46 -10.20 -1.81
N ARG A 77 -5.39 -9.87 -2.52
CA ARG A 77 -5.26 -10.01 -3.98
C ARG A 77 -5.39 -11.44 -4.49
N LEU A 78 -5.20 -12.45 -3.63
CA LEU A 78 -5.39 -13.87 -3.99
C LEU A 78 -6.78 -14.14 -4.57
N ASP A 79 -7.82 -13.57 -3.96
CA ASP A 79 -9.23 -13.82 -4.31
C ASP A 79 -9.99 -12.55 -4.73
N HIS A 80 -9.35 -11.37 -4.69
CA HIS A 80 -9.98 -10.07 -4.94
C HIS A 80 -9.18 -9.24 -5.95
N GLY A 81 -9.85 -8.26 -6.57
CA GLY A 81 -9.23 -7.36 -7.54
C GLY A 81 -8.23 -6.38 -6.91
N ALA A 82 -7.28 -5.88 -7.73
CA ALA A 82 -6.20 -5.01 -7.27
C ALA A 82 -6.70 -3.71 -6.61
N ALA A 83 -7.76 -3.10 -7.14
CA ALA A 83 -8.36 -1.90 -6.56
C ALA A 83 -8.89 -2.14 -5.13
N GLU A 84 -9.53 -3.29 -4.90
CA GLU A 84 -10.07 -3.66 -3.60
C GLU A 84 -8.95 -4.00 -2.61
N ALA A 85 -7.98 -4.80 -3.05
CA ALA A 85 -6.80 -5.13 -2.25
C ALA A 85 -5.99 -3.89 -1.85
N ALA A 86 -5.86 -2.90 -2.74
CA ALA A 86 -5.19 -1.65 -2.45
C ALA A 86 -5.94 -0.83 -1.38
N ARG A 87 -7.27 -0.73 -1.46
CA ARG A 87 -8.09 -0.06 -0.43
C ARG A 87 -7.95 -0.73 0.93
N LEU A 88 -8.02 -2.06 0.97
CA LEU A 88 -7.85 -2.79 2.23
C LEU A 88 -6.44 -2.62 2.80
N ALA A 89 -5.40 -2.68 1.98
CA ALA A 89 -4.04 -2.42 2.40
C ALA A 89 -3.89 -1.01 2.99
N GLY A 90 -4.44 0.02 2.34
CA GLY A 90 -4.49 1.39 2.87
C GLY A 90 -5.11 1.49 4.27
N ALA A 91 -6.28 0.88 4.45
CA ALA A 91 -7.01 0.89 5.70
C ALA A 91 -6.31 0.12 6.83
N VAL A 92 -5.81 -1.09 6.55
CA VAL A 92 -5.05 -1.88 7.54
C VAL A 92 -3.76 -1.17 7.92
N THR A 93 -3.05 -0.59 6.96
CA THR A 93 -1.81 0.16 7.23
C THR A 93 -2.09 1.45 8.01
N THR A 94 -3.22 2.12 7.77
CA THR A 94 -3.69 3.23 8.61
C THR A 94 -3.79 2.79 10.07
N LEU A 95 -4.50 1.71 10.37
CA LEU A 95 -4.65 1.21 11.75
C LEU A 95 -3.33 0.70 12.35
N LYS A 96 -2.48 0.06 11.54
CA LYS A 96 -1.16 -0.43 11.96
C LYS A 96 -0.25 0.70 12.44
N GLN A 97 -0.34 1.88 11.83
CA GLN A 97 0.52 3.01 12.19
C GLN A 97 0.17 3.62 13.54
N GLU A 98 -1.01 3.34 14.10
CA GLU A 98 -1.47 3.90 15.37
C GLU A 98 -0.96 3.13 16.60
N LYS A 99 -0.60 1.85 16.46
CA LYS A 99 -0.23 0.96 17.58
C LYS A 99 1.12 0.26 17.35
N PRO A 100 2.06 0.31 18.31
CA PRO A 100 3.31 -0.45 18.25
C PRO A 100 3.09 -1.96 18.09
N GLY A 101 4.04 -2.63 17.42
CA GLY A 101 3.98 -4.06 17.13
C GLY A 101 3.06 -4.44 15.95
N PRO A 102 2.97 -5.72 15.57
CA PRO A 102 2.15 -6.18 14.45
C PRO A 102 0.66 -5.81 14.60
N TRP A 103 0.00 -5.56 13.47
CA TRP A 103 -1.46 -5.36 13.49
C TRP A 103 -2.16 -6.69 13.78
N ARG A 104 -3.12 -6.66 14.72
CA ARG A 104 -3.92 -7.81 15.17
C ARG A 104 -5.41 -7.50 15.19
N GLY A 105 -5.82 -6.43 14.52
CA GLY A 105 -7.22 -6.01 14.48
C GLY A 105 -8.07 -6.91 13.58
N PRO A 106 -9.40 -6.88 13.72
CA PRO A 106 -10.29 -7.53 12.77
C PRO A 106 -10.36 -6.73 11.46
N LEU A 107 -10.65 -7.41 10.34
CA LEU A 107 -10.86 -6.75 9.05
C LEU A 107 -12.06 -5.78 9.07
N SER A 108 -13.04 -5.97 9.96
CA SER A 108 -14.16 -5.03 10.14
C SER A 108 -13.70 -3.62 10.47
N ALA A 109 -12.66 -3.47 11.31
CA ALA A 109 -12.10 -2.16 11.64
C ALA A 109 -11.48 -1.48 10.41
N ALA A 110 -10.89 -2.25 9.49
CA ALA A 110 -10.39 -1.71 8.23
C ALA A 110 -11.54 -1.34 7.27
N ARG A 111 -12.63 -2.10 7.27
CA ARG A 111 -13.84 -1.77 6.47
C ARG A 111 -14.49 -0.47 6.93
N GLU A 112 -14.56 -0.23 8.24
CA GLU A 112 -15.04 1.04 8.79
C GLU A 112 -14.22 2.26 8.32
N ILE A 113 -12.91 2.09 8.11
CA ILE A 113 -12.05 3.15 7.52
C ILE A 113 -12.45 3.41 6.08
N ILE A 114 -12.61 2.35 5.28
CA ILE A 114 -12.97 2.42 3.86
C ILE A 114 -14.36 3.07 3.68
N GLU A 115 -15.35 2.64 4.46
CA GLU A 115 -16.72 3.16 4.40
C GLU A 115 -16.80 4.63 4.83
N ALA A 116 -15.97 5.03 5.79
CA ALA A 116 -15.86 6.42 6.21
C ALA A 116 -15.14 7.32 5.19
N GLY A 117 -14.60 6.77 4.09
CA GLY A 117 -13.82 7.52 3.12
C GLY A 117 -12.55 8.13 3.70
N ARG A 118 -12.02 7.53 4.77
CA ARG A 118 -10.81 7.97 5.46
C ARG A 118 -9.59 7.27 4.89
#